data_AF-A0A838NFT8-F1
#
_entry.id   AF-A0A838NFT8-F1
#
_cell.length_a   1.000
_cell.length_b   1.000
_cell.length_c   1.000
_cell.angle_alpha   90.00
_cell.angle_beta   90.00
_cell.angle_gamma   90.00
#
_symmetry.space_group_name_H-M   'P 1'
#
loop_
_entity.id
_entity.type
_entity.pdbx_description
1 polymer ?
#
loop_
_entity_poly.entity_id
_entity_poly.type
_entity_poly.pdbx_seq_one_letter_code
_entity_poly.pdbx_strand_id
1 'polypeptide(L)'
;MRSDSFPLPRVGTARWIVLLLACSARPDPAAPLRVQYSPAGDSTRLTLIASAGVRINARLKPALELSDGTLLRFDSPSLTADSAYFAGRPSVLVAGPAKGIRGTLRASICGDEAACRPFVLQL
;
A
#
# COMPACT_ATOMS: atom_id res chain seq x y z
N MET A 1 46.34 66.64 -7.12
CA MET A 1 45.85 67.67 -6.20
C MET A 1 44.41 67.33 -5.83
N ARG A 2 44.13 67.35 -4.51
CA ARG A 2 42.83 67.26 -3.79
C ARG A 2 42.07 65.93 -3.76
N SER A 3 42.23 65.29 -2.61
CA SER A 3 41.23 64.60 -1.80
C SER A 3 39.83 65.24 -1.84
N ASP A 4 38.78 64.41 -1.78
CA ASP A 4 37.70 64.59 -0.80
C ASP A 4 36.96 63.26 -0.56
N SER A 5 36.41 63.11 0.65
CA SER A 5 35.99 61.87 1.29
C SER A 5 34.49 61.87 1.61
N PHE A 6 33.94 60.67 1.85
CA PHE A 6 32.68 60.32 2.55
C PHE A 6 31.32 60.52 1.81
N PRO A 7 30.21 59.86 2.25
CA PRO A 7 30.03 58.54 2.86
C PRO A 7 28.90 57.69 2.20
N LEU A 8 28.85 56.40 2.57
CA LEU A 8 27.75 55.44 2.31
C LEU A 8 26.43 55.84 3.02
N PRO A 9 25.26 55.44 2.48
CA PRO A 9 24.13 55.06 3.31
C PRO A 9 23.90 53.54 3.30
N ARG A 10 23.79 52.99 4.51
CA ARG A 10 23.32 51.65 4.84
C ARG A 10 21.88 51.48 4.37
N VAL A 11 21.61 50.44 3.57
CA VAL A 11 20.28 49.86 3.38
C VAL A 11 20.50 48.36 3.53
N GLY A 12 20.09 47.73 4.63
CA GLY A 12 18.69 47.57 4.97
C GLY A 12 18.37 46.09 4.73
N THR A 13 18.59 45.31 5.77
CA THR A 13 18.28 43.89 5.96
C THR A 13 17.00 43.43 5.23
N ALA A 14 17.15 42.81 4.06
CA ALA A 14 16.07 42.04 3.42
C ALA A 14 16.05 40.63 4.03
N ARG A 15 15.38 40.52 5.17
CA ARG A 15 15.06 39.26 5.86
C ARG A 15 14.03 38.51 5.00
N TRP A 16 14.51 37.67 4.10
CA TRP A 16 13.68 36.76 3.30
C TRP A 16 13.05 35.72 4.21
N ILE A 17 11.82 35.97 4.64
CA ILE A 17 10.97 34.97 5.27
C ILE A 17 10.46 34.06 4.13
N VAL A 18 11.11 32.91 3.95
CA VAL A 18 10.57 31.82 3.14
C VAL A 18 9.42 31.20 3.94
N LEU A 19 8.17 31.52 3.58
CA LEU A 19 7.02 30.74 4.01
C LEU A 19 7.12 29.35 3.38
N LEU A 20 7.59 28.38 4.17
CA LEU A 20 7.40 26.97 3.87
C LEU A 20 5.89 26.69 3.98
N LEU A 21 5.17 26.75 2.86
CA LEU A 21 3.89 26.08 2.71
C LEU A 21 4.16 24.57 2.88
N ALA A 22 4.07 24.10 4.12
CA ALA A 22 3.95 22.69 4.41
C ALA A 22 2.59 22.25 3.86
N CYS A 23 2.56 21.83 2.60
CA CYS A 23 1.51 20.96 2.07
C CYS A 23 1.42 19.79 3.04
N SER A 24 0.45 19.85 3.95
CA SER A 24 0.05 18.71 4.75
C SER A 24 -0.60 17.74 3.78
N ALA A 25 0.24 16.94 3.10
CA ALA A 25 -0.19 15.72 2.46
C ALA A 25 -0.77 14.87 3.59
N ARG A 26 -2.09 14.99 3.81
CA ARG A 26 -2.82 14.11 4.71
C ARG A 26 -2.46 12.69 4.26
N PRO A 27 -1.92 11.84 5.14
CA PRO A 27 -1.79 10.44 4.80
C PRO A 27 -3.20 9.93 4.48
N ASP A 28 -3.46 9.72 3.20
CA ASP A 28 -4.63 8.98 2.76
C ASP A 28 -4.59 7.65 3.51
N PRO A 29 -5.67 7.25 4.22
CA PRO A 29 -5.67 6.01 4.97
C PRO A 29 -5.48 4.87 3.98
N ALA A 30 -4.24 4.42 3.86
CA ALA A 30 -3.81 3.35 2.99
C ALA A 30 -4.77 2.17 3.14
N ALA A 31 -5.42 1.75 2.04
CA ALA A 31 -6.30 0.60 2.03
C ALA A 31 -5.63 -0.57 2.80
N PRO A 32 -6.34 -1.24 3.72
CA PRO A 32 -5.72 -2.16 4.67
C PRO A 32 -5.13 -3.40 4.00
N LEU A 33 -5.57 -3.70 2.77
CA LEU A 33 -5.08 -4.78 1.94
C LEU A 33 -4.99 -4.29 0.49
N ARG A 34 -3.89 -4.64 -0.20
CA ARG A 34 -3.67 -4.35 -1.62
C ARG A 34 -3.22 -5.62 -2.34
N VAL A 35 -3.42 -5.65 -3.66
CA VAL A 35 -2.92 -6.72 -4.53
C VAL A 35 -1.74 -6.21 -5.33
N GLN A 36 -0.61 -6.91 -5.25
CA GLN A 36 0.54 -6.71 -6.11
C GLN A 36 0.51 -7.71 -7.25
N TYR A 37 0.76 -7.23 -8.47
CA TYR A 37 0.80 -8.02 -9.69
C TYR A 37 2.25 -8.20 -10.12
N SER A 38 2.64 -9.42 -10.45
CA SER A 38 3.97 -9.73 -11.00
C SER A 38 3.85 -10.74 -12.15
N PRO A 39 4.52 -10.51 -13.29
CA PRO A 39 4.50 -11.46 -14.40
C PRO A 39 5.18 -12.78 -14.00
N ALA A 40 4.61 -13.91 -14.45
CA ALA A 40 5.09 -15.26 -14.17
C ALA A 40 4.87 -16.14 -15.42
N GLY A 41 5.71 -15.94 -16.45
CA GLY A 41 5.53 -16.58 -17.76
C GLY A 41 4.22 -16.12 -18.42
N ASP A 42 3.41 -17.07 -18.89
CA ASP A 42 2.07 -16.81 -19.44
C ASP A 42 0.99 -16.54 -18.37
N SER A 43 1.40 -16.46 -17.11
CA SER A 43 0.54 -16.19 -15.96
C SER A 43 0.94 -14.90 -15.25
N THR A 44 0.06 -14.43 -14.38
CA THR A 44 0.31 -13.33 -13.45
C THR A 44 0.21 -13.87 -12.03
N ARG A 45 1.24 -13.62 -11.22
CA ARG A 45 1.19 -13.84 -9.77
C ARG A 45 0.54 -12.65 -9.10
N LEU A 46 -0.52 -12.93 -8.34
CA LEU A 46 -1.16 -11.99 -7.44
C LEU A 46 -0.65 -12.25 -6.02
N THR A 47 -0.17 -11.22 -5.35
CA THR A 47 0.31 -11.29 -3.97
C THR A 47 -0.44 -10.29 -3.11
N LEU A 48 -0.98 -10.74 -1.98
CA LEU A 48 -1.67 -9.85 -1.04
C LEU A 48 -0.66 -9.14 -0.14
N ILE A 49 -0.78 -7.82 -0.06
CA ILE A 49 0.04 -6.95 0.77
C ILE A 49 -0.86 -6.29 1.81
N ALA A 50 -0.70 -6.69 3.06
CA ALA A 50 -1.37 -6.05 4.19
C ALA A 50 -0.63 -4.76 4.59
N SER A 51 -1.38 -3.74 4.99
CA SER A 51 -0.82 -2.53 5.60
C SER A 51 -0.23 -2.83 6.98
N ALA A 52 0.61 -1.92 7.49
CA ALA A 52 1.20 -2.06 8.82
C ALA A 52 0.11 -2.23 9.90
N GLY A 53 0.31 -3.14 10.85
CA GLY A 53 -0.66 -3.49 11.89
C GLY A 53 -1.82 -4.38 11.42
N VAL A 54 -1.94 -4.65 10.12
CA VAL A 54 -2.99 -5.52 9.57
C VAL A 54 -2.46 -6.93 9.33
N ARG A 55 -3.19 -7.93 9.81
CA ARG A 55 -2.94 -9.36 9.59
C ARG A 55 -4.04 -9.95 8.71
N ILE A 56 -3.68 -10.94 7.89
CA ILE A 56 -4.62 -11.67 7.05
C ILE A 56 -4.94 -13.00 7.73
N ASN A 57 -6.22 -13.28 7.93
CA ASN A 57 -6.69 -14.52 8.52
C ASN A 57 -6.37 -15.72 7.60
N ALA A 58 -5.66 -16.71 8.12
CA ALA A 58 -5.30 -17.94 7.42
C ALA A 58 -6.35 -19.05 7.55
N ARG A 59 -7.17 -19.02 8.61
CA ARG A 59 -8.27 -19.97 8.81
C ARG A 59 -9.41 -19.75 7.81
N LEU A 60 -9.60 -18.49 7.40
CA LEU A 60 -10.49 -18.13 6.30
C LEU A 60 -9.66 -17.59 5.13
N LYS A 61 -9.14 -18.51 4.30
CA LYS A 61 -8.25 -18.17 3.18
C LYS A 61 -8.89 -17.13 2.25
N PRO A 62 -8.17 -16.06 1.87
CA PRO A 62 -8.65 -15.09 0.90
C PRO A 62 -8.97 -15.77 -0.43
N ALA A 63 -10.06 -15.33 -1.06
CA ALA A 63 -10.51 -15.86 -2.33
C ALA A 63 -10.77 -14.73 -3.32
N LEU A 64 -10.24 -14.86 -4.53
CA LEU A 64 -10.60 -14.04 -5.68
C LEU A 64 -11.59 -14.81 -6.53
N GLU A 65 -12.80 -14.26 -6.66
CA GLU A 65 -13.78 -14.70 -7.64
C GLU A 65 -13.59 -13.87 -8.90
N LEU A 66 -13.11 -14.49 -9.97
CA LEU A 66 -12.92 -13.86 -11.27
C LEU A 66 -14.28 -13.65 -11.95
N SER A 67 -14.34 -12.73 -12.92
CA SER A 67 -15.59 -12.41 -13.63
C SER A 67 -16.20 -13.58 -14.41
N ASP A 68 -15.42 -14.62 -14.72
CA ASP A 68 -15.89 -15.87 -15.34
C ASP A 68 -16.45 -16.88 -14.32
N GLY A 69 -16.46 -16.53 -13.03
CA GLY A 69 -16.89 -17.38 -11.92
C GLY A 69 -15.79 -18.27 -11.34
N THR A 70 -14.57 -18.22 -11.88
CA THR A 70 -13.45 -19.00 -11.36
C THR A 70 -13.04 -18.51 -9.97
N LEU A 71 -12.95 -19.42 -9.00
CA LEU A 71 -12.57 -19.10 -7.62
C LEU A 71 -11.12 -19.50 -7.33
N LEU A 72 -10.27 -18.51 -7.07
CA LEU A 72 -8.86 -18.68 -6.78
C LEU A 72 -8.58 -18.37 -5.31
N ARG A 73 -7.90 -19.27 -4.61
CA ARG A 73 -7.56 -19.09 -3.19
C ARG A 73 -6.10 -18.69 -3.03
N PHE A 74 -5.86 -17.64 -2.26
CA PHE A 74 -4.51 -17.22 -1.92
C PHE A 74 -3.96 -18.08 -0.80
N ASP A 75 -2.68 -18.44 -0.90
CA ASP A 75 -2.02 -19.28 0.09
C ASP A 75 -0.55 -18.90 0.30
N SER A 76 0.01 -19.29 1.45
CA SER A 76 1.44 -19.19 1.77
C SER A 76 1.81 -20.30 2.75
N PRO A 77 2.99 -20.93 2.60
CA PRO A 77 3.47 -21.91 3.58
C PRO A 77 3.84 -21.27 4.94
N SER A 78 3.99 -19.95 4.99
CA SER A 78 4.41 -19.24 6.19
C SER A 78 3.20 -18.74 6.97
N LEU A 79 2.90 -19.41 8.08
CA LEU A 79 1.82 -19.07 9.02
C LEU A 79 2.40 -18.67 10.38
N THR A 80 1.59 -18.00 11.21
CA THR A 80 1.91 -17.84 12.64
C THR A 80 1.88 -19.20 13.35
N ALA A 81 2.51 -19.30 14.53
CA ALA A 81 2.60 -20.57 15.27
C ALA A 81 1.22 -21.19 15.58
N ASP A 82 0.23 -20.35 15.84
CA ASP A 82 -1.17 -20.72 16.10
C ASP A 82 -2.00 -20.95 14.81
N SER A 83 -1.38 -20.77 13.64
CA SER A 83 -1.96 -20.89 12.31
C SER A 83 -3.20 -20.02 12.05
N ALA A 84 -3.49 -19.00 12.88
CA ALA A 84 -4.61 -18.11 12.63
C ALA A 84 -4.32 -17.06 11.56
N TYR A 85 -3.04 -16.71 11.32
CA TYR A 85 -2.67 -15.67 10.38
C TYR A 85 -1.55 -16.11 9.43
N PHE A 86 -1.53 -15.51 8.24
CA PHE A 86 -0.39 -15.62 7.35
C PHE A 86 0.77 -14.78 7.90
N ALA A 87 1.92 -15.41 8.10
CA ALA A 87 3.18 -14.73 8.43
C ALA A 87 3.95 -14.32 7.16
N GLY A 88 3.78 -15.06 6.06
CA GLY A 88 4.23 -14.69 4.72
C GLY A 88 3.13 -13.99 3.91
N ARG A 89 3.49 -13.44 2.76
CA ARG A 89 2.52 -12.84 1.84
C ARG A 89 1.82 -13.94 1.05
N PRO A 90 0.50 -14.14 1.20
CA PRO A 90 -0.21 -15.16 0.45
C PRO A 90 -0.34 -14.74 -1.01
N SER A 91 -0.19 -15.72 -1.91
CA SER A 91 -0.20 -15.48 -3.35
C SER A 91 -0.99 -16.54 -4.10
N VAL A 92 -1.38 -16.23 -5.34
CA VAL A 92 -1.98 -17.17 -6.28
C VAL A 92 -1.51 -16.86 -7.69
N LEU A 93 -1.53 -17.85 -8.58
CA LEU A 93 -1.27 -17.67 -10.01
C LEU A 93 -2.60 -17.59 -10.75
N VAL A 94 -2.68 -16.65 -11.69
CA VAL A 94 -3.81 -16.46 -12.59
C VAL A 94 -3.30 -16.57 -14.02
N ALA A 95 -3.98 -17.32 -14.87
CA ALA A 95 -3.63 -17.41 -16.28
C ALA A 95 -3.83 -16.05 -16.98
N GLY A 96 -2.90 -15.68 -17.85
CA GLY A 96 -2.98 -14.46 -18.65
C GLY A 96 -2.40 -13.20 -18.00
N PRO A 97 -2.48 -12.07 -18.73
CA PRO A 97 -1.83 -10.82 -18.34
C PRO A 97 -2.62 -10.05 -17.26
N ALA A 98 -1.90 -9.36 -16.38
CA ALA A 98 -2.46 -8.57 -15.27
C ALA A 98 -3.59 -7.62 -15.68
N LYS A 99 -3.49 -6.98 -16.86
CA LYS A 99 -4.48 -6.02 -17.36
C LYS A 99 -5.88 -6.62 -17.57
N GLY A 100 -5.98 -7.93 -17.77
CA GLY A 100 -7.24 -8.63 -17.99
C GLY A 100 -7.87 -9.20 -16.72
N ILE A 101 -7.16 -9.18 -15.60
CA ILE A 101 -7.64 -9.79 -14.36
C ILE A 101 -8.67 -8.85 -13.74
N ARG A 102 -9.92 -9.32 -13.68
CA ARG A 102 -11.03 -8.63 -13.03
C ARG A 102 -11.78 -9.58 -12.13
N GLY A 103 -12.24 -9.08 -10.99
CA GLY A 103 -12.98 -9.90 -10.06
C GLY A 103 -13.19 -9.27 -8.69
N THR A 104 -13.75 -10.07 -7.78
CA THR A 104 -14.00 -9.69 -6.40
C THR A 104 -13.09 -10.48 -5.47
N LEU A 105 -12.13 -9.80 -4.85
CA LEU A 105 -11.32 -10.35 -3.77
C LEU A 105 -12.09 -10.24 -2.46
N ARG A 106 -12.23 -11.37 -1.76
CA ARG A 106 -12.79 -11.46 -0.41
C ARG A 106 -11.72 -11.98 0.54
N ALA A 107 -11.50 -11.28 1.64
CA ALA A 107 -10.55 -11.63 2.68
C ALA A 107 -11.14 -11.39 4.07
N SER A 108 -10.51 -11.94 5.09
CA SER A 108 -10.74 -11.54 6.48
C SER A 108 -9.45 -10.98 7.03
N ILE A 109 -9.51 -9.74 7.51
CA ILE A 109 -8.36 -8.99 8.02
C ILE A 109 -8.56 -8.67 9.50
N CYS A 110 -7.47 -8.62 10.25
CA CYS A 110 -7.50 -8.41 11.69
C CYS A 110 -6.46 -7.34 12.01
N GLY A 111 -6.87 -6.27 12.70
CA GLY A 111 -5.96 -5.25 13.21
C GLY A 111 -5.40 -5.64 14.57
N ASP A 112 -5.28 -4.63 15.43
CA ASP A 112 -4.94 -4.79 16.85
C ASP A 112 -6.11 -5.31 17.71
N GLU A 113 -7.34 -5.19 17.19
CA GLU A 113 -8.54 -5.71 17.86
C GLU A 113 -8.61 -7.25 17.80
N ALA A 114 -9.27 -7.86 18.79
CA ALA A 114 -9.43 -9.31 18.90
C ALA A 114 -10.27 -9.94 17.77
N ALA A 115 -11.07 -9.14 17.06
CA ALA A 115 -11.99 -9.61 16.03
C ALA A 115 -11.51 -9.28 14.61
N CYS A 116 -11.56 -10.28 13.73
CA CYS A 116 -11.29 -10.10 12.32
C CYS A 116 -12.55 -9.58 11.59
N ARG A 117 -12.37 -8.65 10.66
CA ARG A 117 -13.43 -8.05 9.85
C ARG A 117 -13.39 -8.59 8.42
N PRO A 118 -14.54 -8.75 7.75
CA PRO A 118 -14.55 -9.03 6.32
C PRO A 118 -13.99 -7.84 5.55
N PHE A 119 -13.27 -8.12 4.47
CA PHE A 119 -12.75 -7.13 3.55
C PHE A 119 -13.02 -7.57 2.11
N VAL A 120 -13.51 -6.64 1.30
CA VAL A 120 -13.85 -6.88 -0.10
C VAL A 120 -13.17 -5.81 -0.95
N LEU A 121 -12.52 -6.24 -2.03
CA LEU A 121 -11.85 -5.38 -3.00
C LEU A 121 -12.23 -5.81 -4.41
N GLN A 122 -12.55 -4.84 -5.26
CA GLN A 122 -12.70 -5.10 -6.70
C GLN A 122 -11.36 -4.92 -7.41
N LEU A 123 -11.03 -5.87 -8.28
CA LEU A 123 -9.86 -5.85 -9.16
C LEU A 123 -10.28 -5.51 -10.59
#